data_AF-A0AAD7C1S0-F1
#
_entry.id   AF-A0AAD7C1S0-F1
#
_cell.length_a   1.000
_cell.length_b   1.000
_cell.length_c   1.000
_cell.angle_alpha   90.00
_cell.angle_beta   90.00
_cell.angle_gamma   90.00
#
_symmetry.space_group_name_H-M   'P 1'
#
loop_
_entity.id
_entity.type
_entity.pdbx_description
1 polymer ?
#
loop_
_entity_poly.entity_id
_entity_poly.type
_entity_poly.pdbx_seq_one_letter_code
_entity_poly.pdbx_strand_id
1 'polypeptide(L)'
;MPTALPPAAFHSSSTSSSSVRSTHVNEAAADLRHTLNLGPHDPINLSVIPDTGEKPNIPNSLMVKLAIFGSPNKRLTLQEIYTELIENFSWYRANQHENTWKNSIRHLLSLKYPFEKLARPVTEPGKGSYWILDYTHGADGNKRERKR
;
A
#
# COMPACT_ATOMS: atom_id res chain seq x y z
N MET A 1 -38.92 -8.87 -49.39
CA MET A 1 -38.61 -9.11 -47.96
C MET A 1 -37.94 -10.48 -47.88
N PRO A 2 -36.75 -10.64 -47.27
CA PRO A 2 -36.38 -10.13 -45.96
C PRO A 2 -35.04 -9.35 -45.89
N THR A 3 -34.97 -8.42 -44.94
CA THR A 3 -33.80 -7.60 -44.60
C THR A 3 -32.87 -8.36 -43.66
N ALA A 4 -31.60 -8.51 -44.05
CA ALA A 4 -30.56 -9.02 -43.16
C ALA A 4 -30.02 -7.88 -42.26
N LEU A 5 -30.13 -8.07 -40.94
CA LEU A 5 -29.56 -7.19 -39.91
C LEU A 5 -28.03 -7.38 -39.84
N PRO A 6 -27.23 -6.32 -39.61
CA PRO A 6 -25.82 -6.47 -39.29
C PRO A 6 -25.62 -6.98 -37.84
N PRO A 7 -24.53 -7.71 -37.55
CA PRO A 7 -24.22 -8.15 -36.20
C PRO A 7 -23.84 -6.95 -35.32
N ALA A 8 -24.38 -6.93 -34.11
CA ALA A 8 -24.06 -5.95 -33.08
C ALA A 8 -22.56 -5.93 -32.81
N ALA A 9 -21.94 -4.77 -33.00
CA ALA A 9 -20.59 -4.50 -32.52
C ALA A 9 -20.59 -4.61 -30.99
N PHE A 10 -20.04 -5.71 -30.46
CA PHE A 10 -19.58 -5.74 -29.08
C PHE A 10 -18.40 -4.77 -29.00
N HIS A 11 -18.66 -3.56 -28.53
CA HIS A 11 -17.61 -2.66 -28.06
C HIS A 11 -16.95 -3.34 -26.86
N SER A 12 -15.87 -4.09 -27.10
CA SER A 12 -14.92 -4.39 -26.03
C SER A 12 -14.36 -3.05 -25.58
N SER A 13 -14.94 -2.51 -24.51
CA SER A 13 -14.33 -1.41 -23.76
C SER A 13 -13.01 -1.92 -23.21
N SER A 14 -11.95 -1.83 -24.02
CA SER A 14 -10.57 -1.93 -23.58
C SER A 14 -10.28 -0.68 -22.77
N THR A 15 -10.85 -0.58 -21.57
CA THR A 15 -10.46 0.42 -20.57
C THR A 15 -8.99 0.20 -20.28
N SER A 16 -8.16 1.13 -20.73
CA SER A 16 -6.72 1.10 -20.59
C SER A 16 -6.37 0.91 -19.11
N SER A 17 -5.74 -0.23 -18.77
CA SER A 17 -5.37 -0.65 -17.41
C SER A 17 -4.56 0.40 -16.63
N SER A 18 -3.92 1.34 -17.33
CA SER A 18 -3.23 2.48 -16.73
C SER A 18 -4.15 3.50 -16.06
N SER A 19 -5.34 3.78 -16.64
CA SER A 19 -6.22 4.84 -16.15
C SER A 19 -6.93 4.48 -14.85
N VAL A 20 -7.31 3.21 -14.69
CA VAL A 20 -7.95 2.70 -13.46
C VAL A 20 -6.99 2.65 -12.28
N ARG A 21 -5.70 2.36 -12.51
CA ARG A 21 -4.73 2.31 -11.40
C ARG A 21 -4.45 3.69 -10.82
N SER A 22 -4.44 4.72 -11.68
CA SER A 22 -4.23 6.11 -11.25
C SER A 22 -5.41 6.67 -10.43
N THR A 23 -6.66 6.29 -10.74
CA THR A 23 -7.82 6.73 -9.94
C THR A 23 -7.80 6.13 -8.54
N HIS A 24 -7.53 4.83 -8.42
CA HIS A 24 -7.47 4.15 -7.12
C HIS A 24 -6.35 4.68 -6.20
N VAL A 25 -5.18 5.01 -6.75
CA VAL A 25 -4.09 5.63 -5.97
C VAL A 25 -4.51 6.99 -5.41
N ASN A 26 -5.24 7.79 -6.18
CA ASN A 26 -5.74 9.09 -5.75
C ASN A 26 -6.83 8.96 -4.67
N GLU A 27 -7.72 7.99 -4.78
CA GLU A 27 -8.73 7.69 -3.75
C GLU A 27 -8.07 7.26 -2.44
N ALA A 28 -7.07 6.39 -2.49
CA ALA A 28 -6.32 5.98 -1.32
C ALA A 28 -5.54 7.14 -0.68
N ALA A 29 -5.03 8.06 -1.49
CA ALA A 29 -4.42 9.30 -1.00
C ALA A 29 -5.42 10.14 -0.21
N ALA A 30 -6.65 10.25 -0.72
CA ALA A 30 -7.73 10.99 -0.06
C ALA A 30 -8.16 10.31 1.25
N ASP A 31 -8.27 8.98 1.28
CA ASP A 31 -8.57 8.21 2.49
C ASP A 31 -7.52 8.41 3.59
N LEU A 32 -6.24 8.33 3.22
CA LEU A 32 -5.14 8.56 4.17
C LEU A 32 -5.13 10.01 4.68
N ARG A 33 -5.42 10.99 3.82
CA ARG A 33 -5.53 12.40 4.22
C ARG A 33 -6.68 12.62 5.19
N HIS A 34 -7.86 12.06 4.90
CA HIS A 34 -9.02 12.17 5.78
C HIS A 34 -8.75 11.51 7.13
N THR A 35 -8.12 10.33 7.12
CA THR A 35 -7.74 9.60 8.34
C THR A 35 -6.79 10.40 9.24
N LEU A 36 -5.87 11.17 8.64
CA LEU A 36 -4.88 11.97 9.35
C LEU A 36 -5.27 13.44 9.50
N ASN A 37 -6.46 13.83 9.05
CA ASN A 37 -6.93 15.22 9.02
C ASN A 37 -5.93 16.19 8.34
N LEU A 38 -5.32 15.74 7.23
CA LEU A 38 -4.32 16.48 6.46
C LEU A 38 -4.95 17.32 5.34
N GLY A 39 -4.29 18.43 5.02
CA GLY A 39 -4.63 19.28 3.88
C GLY A 39 -4.31 18.63 2.52
N PRO A 40 -4.87 19.16 1.42
CA PRO A 40 -4.69 18.60 0.07
C PRO A 40 -3.26 18.69 -0.45
N HIS A 41 -2.42 19.55 0.13
CA HIS A 41 -1.01 19.73 -0.25
C HIS A 41 -0.02 19.11 0.74
N ASP A 42 -0.51 18.60 1.88
CA ASP A 42 0.38 17.98 2.85
C ASP A 42 0.93 16.65 2.32
N PRO A 43 2.20 16.33 2.64
CA PRO A 43 2.83 15.11 2.18
C PRO A 43 2.23 13.92 2.96
N ILE A 44 1.89 12.84 2.25
CA ILE A 44 1.33 11.62 2.85
C ILE A 44 2.48 10.65 3.12
N ASN A 45 3.20 10.87 4.21
CA ASN A 45 4.34 10.06 4.63
C ASN A 45 4.45 10.04 6.16
N LEU A 46 5.38 9.27 6.71
CA LEU A 46 5.52 9.11 8.17
C LEU A 46 5.88 10.39 8.93
N SER A 47 6.46 11.41 8.26
CA SER A 47 6.88 12.65 8.92
C SER A 47 5.72 13.51 9.42
N VAL A 48 4.49 13.22 8.99
CA VAL A 48 3.28 13.90 9.51
C VAL A 48 2.93 13.44 10.93
N ILE A 49 3.49 12.31 11.37
CA ILE A 49 3.28 11.79 12.71
C ILE A 49 4.37 12.38 13.62
N PRO A 50 4.01 13.07 14.70
CA PRO A 50 5.02 13.60 15.63
C PRO A 50 5.76 12.47 16.35
N ASP A 51 7.07 12.61 16.47
CA ASP A 51 7.90 11.73 17.29
C ASP A 51 7.82 12.15 18.76
N THR A 52 7.02 11.41 19.55
CA THR A 52 6.91 11.64 21.00
C THR A 52 8.05 10.99 21.79
N GLY A 53 8.98 10.27 21.12
CA GLY A 53 10.03 9.48 21.78
C GLY A 53 9.56 8.15 22.36
N GLU A 54 8.25 7.99 22.55
CA GLU A 54 7.59 6.74 22.92
C GLU A 54 6.98 6.05 21.70
N LYS A 55 6.50 4.81 21.88
CA LYS A 55 5.84 4.07 20.82
C LYS A 55 4.61 4.85 20.34
N PRO A 56 4.53 5.21 19.03
CA PRO A 56 3.38 5.96 18.51
C PRO A 56 2.07 5.24 18.80
N ASN A 57 1.05 5.97 19.28
CA ASN A 57 -0.30 5.43 19.50
C ASN A 57 -1.10 5.35 18.19
N ILE A 58 -0.43 4.87 17.14
CA ILE A 58 -0.96 4.74 15.79
C ILE A 58 -0.91 3.27 15.39
N PRO A 59 -1.95 2.73 14.75
CA PRO A 59 -1.93 1.34 14.31
C PRO A 59 -0.77 1.09 13.33
N ASN A 60 -0.07 -0.03 13.50
CA ASN A 60 1.01 -0.46 12.60
C ASN A 60 0.58 -0.47 11.13
N SER A 61 -0.69 -0.81 10.86
CA SER A 61 -1.29 -0.73 9.52
C SER A 61 -1.14 0.67 8.92
N LEU A 62 -1.49 1.72 9.67
CA LEU A 62 -1.41 3.08 9.16
C LEU A 62 0.04 3.52 8.95
N MET A 63 0.95 3.19 9.86
CA MET A 63 2.37 3.51 9.69
C MET A 63 2.97 2.87 8.42
N VAL A 64 2.71 1.58 8.20
CA VAL A 64 3.19 0.90 6.99
C VAL A 64 2.51 1.42 5.73
N LYS A 65 1.22 1.78 5.80
CA LYS A 65 0.53 2.44 4.67
C LYS A 65 1.21 3.75 4.30
N LEU A 66 1.53 4.59 5.28
CA LEU A 66 2.19 5.88 5.06
C LEU A 66 3.62 5.73 4.55
N ALA A 67 4.37 4.73 5.03
CA ALA A 67 5.69 4.43 4.52
C ALA A 67 5.63 4.04 3.03
N ILE A 68 4.78 3.08 2.68
CA ILE A 68 4.63 2.62 1.30
C ILE A 68 4.10 3.76 0.41
N PHE A 69 3.09 4.49 0.88
CA PHE A 69 2.52 5.61 0.13
C PHE A 69 3.50 6.79 -0.01
N GLY A 70 4.33 7.06 0.99
CA GLY A 70 5.36 8.11 0.94
C GLY A 70 6.47 7.80 -0.07
N SER A 71 6.70 6.52 -0.36
CA SER A 71 7.74 6.13 -1.33
C SER A 71 7.47 6.65 -2.75
N PRO A 72 8.53 6.96 -3.53
CA PRO A 72 8.38 7.48 -4.89
C PRO A 72 7.71 6.47 -5.82
N ASN A 73 7.90 5.18 -5.54
CA ASN A 73 7.41 4.07 -6.36
C ASN A 73 6.13 3.42 -5.81
N LYS A 74 5.56 3.95 -4.72
CA LYS A 74 4.41 3.38 -4.00
C LYS A 74 4.60 1.90 -3.63
N ARG A 75 5.85 1.51 -3.40
CA ARG A 75 6.30 0.15 -3.09
C ARG A 75 7.54 0.21 -2.22
N LEU A 76 7.59 -0.62 -1.19
CA LEU A 76 8.74 -0.76 -0.32
C LEU A 76 9.01 -2.22 0.00
N THR A 77 10.25 -2.54 0.25
CA THR A 77 10.68 -3.85 0.74
C THR A 77 10.52 -3.93 2.24
N LEU A 78 10.50 -5.14 2.79
CA LEU A 78 10.42 -5.32 4.25
C LEU A 78 11.53 -4.57 5.00
N GLN A 79 12.74 -4.53 4.41
CA GLN A 79 13.87 -3.83 5.00
C GLN A 79 13.68 -2.32 4.97
N GLU A 80 13.21 -1.77 3.84
CA GLU A 80 12.93 -0.33 3.73
C GLU A 80 11.82 0.09 4.70
N ILE A 81 10.78 -0.73 4.91
CA ILE A 81 9.75 -0.45 5.92
C ILE A 81 10.36 -0.35 7.32
N TYR A 82 11.34 -1.20 7.66
CA TYR A 82 12.05 -1.07 8.94
C TYR A 82 12.85 0.23 9.01
N THR A 83 13.56 0.59 7.95
CA THR A 83 14.34 1.83 7.87
C THR A 83 13.45 3.06 8.04
N GLU A 84 12.34 3.13 7.31
CA GLU A 84 11.36 4.22 7.40
C GLU A 84 10.87 4.41 8.84
N LEU A 85 10.53 3.32 9.55
CA LEU A 85 10.10 3.43 10.96
C LEU A 85 11.23 3.92 11.88
N ILE A 86 12.47 3.45 11.68
CA ILE A 86 13.64 3.83 12.49
C ILE A 86 14.08 5.28 12.23
N GLU A 87 13.89 5.78 11.01
CA GLU A 87 14.25 7.14 10.63
C GLU A 87 13.23 8.17 11.13
N ASN A 88 11.95 7.80 11.19
CA ASN A 88 10.87 8.70 11.60
C ASN A 88 10.58 8.68 13.12
N PHE A 89 10.89 7.59 13.83
CA PHE A 89 10.51 7.45 15.24
C PHE A 89 11.69 7.02 16.13
N SER A 90 11.97 7.81 17.17
CA SER A 90 13.06 7.53 18.11
C SER A 90 12.87 6.22 18.87
N TRP A 91 11.63 5.83 19.17
CA TRP A 91 11.33 4.56 19.82
C TRP A 91 11.79 3.35 18.99
N TYR A 92 11.54 3.35 17.68
CA TYR A 92 11.97 2.26 16.80
C TYR A 92 13.49 2.25 16.60
N ARG A 93 14.13 3.42 16.60
CA ARG A 93 15.59 3.55 16.59
C ARG A 93 16.23 2.95 17.83
N ALA A 94 15.72 3.27 19.02
CA ALA A 94 16.22 2.70 20.27
C ALA A 94 16.04 1.16 20.31
N ASN A 95 14.93 0.67 19.75
CA ASN A 95 14.58 -0.75 19.74
C ASN A 95 14.95 -1.46 18.43
N GLN A 96 15.86 -0.90 17.62
CA GLN A 96 16.12 -1.38 16.25
C GLN A 96 16.56 -2.85 16.17
N HIS A 97 17.16 -3.38 17.24
CA HIS A 97 17.63 -4.77 17.32
C HIS A 97 16.56 -5.74 17.82
N GLU A 98 15.42 -5.25 18.31
CA GLU A 98 14.36 -6.10 18.82
C GLU A 98 13.58 -6.81 17.71
N ASN A 99 13.35 -8.11 17.89
CA ASN A 99 12.57 -8.91 16.95
C ASN A 99 11.04 -8.78 17.17
N THR A 100 10.60 -8.31 18.34
CA THR A 100 9.18 -8.26 18.74
C THR A 100 8.34 -7.35 17.84
N TRP A 101 8.76 -6.09 17.69
CA TRP A 101 8.06 -5.15 16.79
C TRP A 101 8.23 -5.54 15.33
N LYS A 102 9.41 -6.02 14.92
CA LYS A 102 9.65 -6.55 13.55
C LYS A 102 8.72 -7.70 13.22
N ASN A 103 8.45 -8.59 14.18
CA ASN A 103 7.50 -9.68 14.01
C ASN A 103 6.08 -9.18 13.84
N SER A 104 5.71 -8.14 14.58
CA SER A 104 4.40 -7.48 14.45
C SER A 104 4.22 -6.87 13.05
N ILE A 105 5.26 -6.27 12.47
CA ILE A 105 5.25 -5.75 11.09
C ILE A 105 5.18 -6.88 10.06
N ARG A 106 5.94 -7.96 10.22
CA ARG A 106 5.85 -9.12 9.31
C ARG A 106 4.47 -9.78 9.35
N HIS A 107 3.90 -9.90 10.54
CA HIS A 107 2.55 -10.42 10.73
C HIS A 107 1.53 -9.53 10.02
N LEU A 108 1.62 -8.22 10.22
CA LEU A 108 0.78 -7.23 9.54
C LEU A 108 0.84 -7.38 8.02
N LEU A 109 2.03 -7.46 7.43
CA LEU A 109 2.19 -7.64 5.98
C LEU A 109 1.66 -9.00 5.48
N SER A 110 1.58 -10.00 6.35
CA SER A 110 1.00 -11.30 6.00
C SER A 110 -0.54 -11.27 5.98
N LEU A 111 -1.16 -10.29 6.64
CA LEU A 111 -2.58 -9.99 6.50
C LEU A 111 -2.80 -9.44 5.08
N LYS A 112 -3.78 -9.98 4.33
CA LYS A 112 -3.85 -9.78 2.86
C LYS A 112 -4.19 -8.36 2.45
N TYR A 113 -4.91 -7.66 3.32
CA TYR A 113 -5.52 -6.40 2.97
C TYR A 113 -5.07 -5.33 3.95
N PRO A 114 -4.57 -4.18 3.46
CA PRO A 114 -4.35 -3.82 2.05
C PRO A 114 -2.96 -4.19 1.51
N PHE A 115 -2.17 -5.04 2.19
CA PHE A 115 -0.80 -5.33 1.79
C PHE A 115 -0.69 -6.49 0.81
N GLU A 116 -0.21 -6.22 -0.41
CA GLU A 116 0.06 -7.23 -1.42
C GLU A 116 1.56 -7.40 -1.66
N LYS A 117 1.98 -8.64 -1.84
CA LYS A 117 3.35 -9.01 -2.17
C LYS A 117 3.57 -8.96 -3.68
N LEU A 118 4.36 -8.00 -4.13
CA LEU A 118 4.78 -7.85 -5.52
C LEU A 118 6.13 -8.54 -5.75
N ALA A 119 6.19 -9.44 -6.72
CA ALA A 119 7.44 -10.09 -7.13
C ALA A 119 8.42 -9.06 -7.69
N ARG A 120 9.70 -9.19 -7.33
CA ARG A 120 10.75 -8.35 -7.94
C ARG A 120 10.96 -8.75 -9.39
N PRO A 121 11.26 -7.80 -10.30
CA PRO A 121 11.66 -8.14 -11.65
C PRO A 121 12.97 -8.96 -11.60
N VAL A 122 13.11 -9.93 -12.50
CA VAL A 122 14.28 -10.81 -12.59
C VAL A 122 15.57 -10.02 -12.85
N THR A 123 15.44 -8.82 -13.42
CA THR A 123 16.54 -7.89 -13.70
C THR A 123 17.16 -7.25 -12.47
N GLU A 124 16.48 -7.24 -11.31
CA GLU A 124 16.97 -6.66 -10.07
C GLU A 124 17.24 -7.75 -9.02
N PRO A 125 18.47 -8.32 -8.97
CA PRO A 125 18.82 -9.29 -7.94
C PRO A 125 18.83 -8.60 -6.57
N GLY A 126 17.89 -8.99 -5.70
CA GLY A 126 17.74 -8.41 -4.37
C GLY A 126 16.96 -9.32 -3.42
N LYS A 127 17.18 -9.15 -2.11
CA LYS A 127 16.57 -10.00 -1.09
C LYS A 127 15.11 -9.59 -0.82
N GLY A 128 14.20 -10.56 -0.85
CA GLY A 128 12.80 -10.37 -0.51
C GLY A 128 11.95 -9.82 -1.65
N SER A 129 10.70 -9.45 -1.35
CA SER A 129 9.73 -8.95 -2.33
C SER A 129 9.34 -7.51 -2.01
N TYR A 130 8.77 -6.82 -3.01
CA TYR A 130 8.15 -5.52 -2.77
C TYR A 130 6.79 -5.74 -2.10
N TRP A 131 6.44 -4.82 -1.22
CA TRP A 131 5.13 -4.68 -0.64
C TRP A 131 4.49 -3.44 -1.23
N ILE A 132 3.30 -3.64 -1.77
CA ILE A 132 2.46 -2.59 -2.32
C ILE A 132 1.15 -2.54 -1.55
N LEU A 133 0.47 -1.42 -1.66
CA LEU A 133 -0.90 -1.30 -1.19
C LEU A 133 -1.84 -1.62 -2.34
N ASP A 134 -2.78 -2.53 -2.09
CA ASP A 134 -3.91 -2.75 -2.95
C ASP A 134 -4.95 -1.67 -2.69
N TYR A 135 -5.19 -0.85 -3.71
CA TYR A 135 -6.14 0.26 -3.71
C TYR A 135 -7.44 -0.08 -4.46
N THR A 136 -7.52 -1.27 -5.06
CA THR A 136 -8.63 -1.66 -5.94
C THR A 136 -9.87 -2.08 -5.17
N HIS A 137 -9.67 -2.75 -4.04
CA HIS A 137 -10.71 -3.01 -3.08
C HIS A 137 -10.69 -1.90 -2.04
N GLY A 138 -11.79 -1.13 -1.93
CA GLY A 138 -12.07 -0.35 -0.71
C GLY A 138 -12.05 -1.25 0.53
N ALA A 139 -12.22 -0.68 1.73
CA ALA A 139 -11.96 -1.26 3.06
C ALA A 139 -12.39 -2.73 3.33
N ASP A 140 -13.17 -3.36 2.45
CA ASP A 140 -13.72 -4.71 2.46
C ASP A 140 -12.85 -5.82 1.79
N GLY A 141 -11.60 -5.54 1.39
CA GLY A 141 -10.75 -6.48 0.63
C GLY A 141 -10.28 -7.78 1.33
N ASN A 142 -10.89 -8.19 2.45
CA ASN A 142 -10.46 -9.38 3.20
C ASN A 142 -10.86 -10.74 2.56
N LYS A 143 -11.54 -10.75 1.41
CA LYS A 143 -12.04 -11.99 0.79
C LYS A 143 -11.02 -12.59 -0.18
N ARG A 144 -9.99 -13.25 0.36
CA ARG A 144 -9.19 -14.20 -0.45
C ARG A 144 -10.12 -15.32 -0.92
N GLU A 145 -10.38 -15.43 -2.22
CA GLU A 145 -10.84 -16.68 -2.84
C GLU A 145 -9.76 -17.74 -2.56
N ARG A 146 -9.99 -18.56 -1.53
CA ARG A 146 -9.13 -19.70 -1.23
C ARG A 146 -9.47 -20.75 -2.29
N LYS A 147 -8.67 -20.84 -3.34
CA LYS A 147 -8.82 -21.86 -4.39
C LYS A 147 -8.85 -23.24 -3.70
N ARG A 148 -10.04 -23.84 -3.63
CA ARG A 148 -10.26 -25.22 -3.16
C ARG A 148 -9.79 -26.21 -4.20
#